data_AF-A0A9E5FFX5-F1
#
_entry.id   AF-A0A9E5FFX5-F1
#
_cell.length_a   1.000
_cell.length_b   1.000
_cell.length_c   1.000
_cell.angle_alpha   90.00
_cell.angle_beta   90.00
_cell.angle_gamma   90.00
#
_symmetry.space_group_name_H-M   'P 1'
#
loop_
_entity.id
_entity.type
_entity.pdbx_description
1 polymer ?
#
loop_
_entity_poly.entity_id
_entity_poly.type
_entity_poly.pdbx_seq_one_letter_code
_entity_poly.pdbx_strand_id
1 'polypeptide(L)'
;MLRSIVGVMRALALLVATGVLLSGCSRPTGSITGTVSHNGKALKGGSVTFISTEGLVSDSGAIGDDGRYSVPQITSGKFKVCVDTSFLAPPTTGGPRGASGPITGAAPPPGALIPEGYKPSNPADAAIASNAKKFVKIPTKYKFEDQTDLSYEVKAGPQTYDIDLK
;
A
#
# COMPACT_ATOMS: atom_id res chain seq x y z
N MET A 1 17.36 -28.58 -64.38
CA MET A 1 17.77 -28.57 -62.95
C MET A 1 17.20 -27.39 -62.15
N LEU A 2 16.03 -26.84 -62.49
CA LEU A 2 15.52 -25.59 -61.87
C LEU A 2 14.08 -25.71 -61.34
N ARG A 3 13.60 -26.94 -61.08
CA ARG A 3 12.23 -27.21 -60.59
C ARG A 3 12.17 -27.80 -59.18
N SER A 4 13.31 -28.18 -58.59
CA SER A 4 13.36 -28.90 -57.30
C SER A 4 13.68 -28.04 -56.08
N ILE A 5 14.03 -26.76 -56.25
CA ILE A 5 14.43 -25.88 -55.12
C ILE A 5 13.20 -25.20 -54.48
N VAL A 6 12.13 -24.96 -55.25
CA VAL A 6 10.92 -24.28 -54.77
C VAL A 6 10.07 -25.17 -53.84
N GLY A 7 10.22 -26.50 -53.94
CA GLY A 7 9.48 -27.45 -53.09
C GLY A 7 10.01 -27.53 -51.66
N VAL A 8 11.33 -27.38 -51.46
CA VAL A 8 11.97 -27.49 -50.14
C VAL A 8 11.77 -26.22 -49.31
N MET A 9 11.70 -25.04 -49.94
CA MET A 9 11.40 -23.78 -49.23
C MET A 9 9.93 -23.62 -48.84
N ARG A 10 9.00 -24.37 -49.46
CA ARG A 10 7.58 -24.40 -49.06
C ARG A 10 7.29 -25.39 -47.93
N ALA A 11 8.10 -26.45 -47.80
CA ALA A 11 7.96 -27.44 -46.73
C ALA A 11 8.58 -26.98 -45.39
N LEU A 12 9.55 -26.06 -45.42
CA LEU A 12 10.19 -25.53 -44.21
C LEU A 12 9.45 -24.33 -43.59
N ALA A 13 8.54 -23.69 -44.35
CA ALA A 13 7.73 -22.58 -43.86
C ALA A 13 6.45 -23.02 -43.10
N LEU A 14 6.15 -24.33 -43.08
CA LEU A 14 4.94 -24.89 -42.49
C LEU A 14 5.17 -25.62 -41.15
N LEU A 15 6.42 -25.72 -40.67
CA LEU A 15 6.78 -26.40 -39.41
C LEU A 15 7.16 -25.44 -38.26
N VAL A 16 7.16 -24.13 -38.49
CA VAL A 16 7.52 -23.12 -37.46
C VAL A 16 6.32 -22.22 -37.12
N ALA A 17 5.10 -22.70 -37.35
CA ALA A 17 3.86 -22.03 -36.97
C ALA A 17 3.13 -22.70 -35.77
N THR A 18 3.71 -23.75 -35.17
CA THR A 18 3.01 -24.66 -34.23
C THR A 18 3.67 -24.77 -32.86
N GLY A 19 3.95 -23.63 -32.24
CA GLY A 19 4.47 -23.56 -30.88
C GLY A 19 5.19 -22.23 -30.78
N VAL A 20 4.64 -21.23 -30.14
CA VAL A 20 4.44 -21.22 -28.70
C VAL A 20 3.28 -20.26 -28.39
N LEU A 21 2.05 -20.78 -28.27
CA LEU A 21 1.01 -20.12 -27.49
C LEU A 21 1.37 -20.35 -26.01
N LEU A 22 2.40 -19.64 -25.52
CA LEU A 22 2.51 -19.33 -24.09
C LEU A 22 1.33 -18.41 -23.78
N SER A 23 0.14 -18.99 -23.64
CA SER A 23 -0.91 -18.43 -22.82
C SER A 23 -0.38 -18.39 -21.40
N GLY A 24 0.45 -17.39 -21.10
CA GLY A 24 0.71 -17.01 -19.74
C GLY A 24 -0.64 -16.62 -19.16
N CYS A 25 -1.23 -17.49 -18.36
CA CYS A 25 -2.38 -17.16 -17.53
C CYS A 25 -1.92 -16.17 -16.45
N SER A 26 -1.60 -14.93 -16.85
CA SER A 26 -1.57 -13.83 -15.90
C SER A 26 -2.99 -13.64 -15.40
N ARG A 27 -3.19 -13.76 -14.09
CA ARG A 27 -4.48 -13.44 -13.47
C ARG A 27 -4.81 -11.98 -13.80
N PRO A 28 -6.09 -11.66 -14.05
CA PRO A 28 -6.46 -10.28 -14.34
C PRO A 28 -6.06 -9.37 -13.18
N THR A 29 -5.65 -8.15 -13.49
CA THR A 29 -5.33 -7.12 -12.50
C THR A 29 -6.37 -6.01 -12.53
N GLY A 30 -6.47 -5.30 -11.42
CA GLY A 30 -7.31 -4.12 -11.26
C GLY A 30 -6.57 -3.00 -10.56
N SER A 31 -7.21 -1.84 -10.52
CA SER A 31 -6.76 -0.71 -9.72
C SER A 31 -7.83 -0.37 -8.68
N ILE A 32 -7.42 0.01 -7.48
CA ILE A 32 -8.32 0.40 -6.40
C ILE A 32 -7.99 1.82 -6.02
N THR A 33 -9.01 2.65 -5.96
CA THR A 33 -8.93 3.97 -5.34
C THR A 33 -9.99 4.08 -4.26
N GLY A 34 -9.80 4.96 -3.30
CA GLY A 34 -10.81 5.14 -2.26
C GLY A 34 -10.36 6.12 -1.21
N THR A 35 -11.19 6.28 -0.20
CA THR A 35 -10.93 7.12 0.96
C THR A 35 -10.95 6.30 2.23
N VAL A 36 -10.18 6.72 3.23
CA VAL A 36 -10.18 6.11 4.56
C VAL A 36 -10.64 7.14 5.58
N SER A 37 -11.69 6.80 6.31
CA SER A 37 -12.24 7.62 7.38
C SER A 37 -12.38 6.81 8.65
N HIS A 38 -12.37 7.49 9.80
CA HIS A 38 -12.58 6.90 11.11
C HIS A 38 -13.50 7.80 11.93
N ASN A 39 -14.65 7.27 12.36
CA ASN A 39 -15.68 8.02 13.07
C ASN A 39 -16.08 9.33 12.34
N GLY A 40 -16.25 9.26 11.02
CA GLY A 40 -16.60 10.41 10.18
C GLY A 40 -15.47 11.42 9.95
N LYS A 41 -14.24 11.16 10.43
CA LYS A 41 -13.05 11.98 10.14
C LYS A 41 -12.15 11.28 9.15
N ALA A 42 -11.85 11.93 8.02
CA ALA A 42 -10.85 11.45 7.08
C ALA A 42 -9.49 11.25 7.79
N LEU A 43 -8.84 10.13 7.54
CA LEU A 43 -7.46 9.92 7.98
C LEU A 43 -6.56 10.88 7.21
N LYS A 44 -5.53 11.44 7.88
CA LYS A 44 -4.59 12.39 7.25
C LYS A 44 -3.24 11.76 6.93
N GLY A 45 -3.23 10.44 6.83
CA GLY A 45 -2.08 9.63 6.50
C GLY A 45 -2.12 8.24 7.14
N GLY A 46 -1.23 7.37 6.67
CA GLY A 46 -1.16 5.96 7.02
C GLY A 46 -0.94 5.11 5.77
N SER A 47 -1.14 3.81 5.88
CA SER A 47 -1.12 2.88 4.75
C SER A 47 -2.30 1.93 4.79
N VAL A 48 -2.83 1.60 3.62
CA VAL A 48 -3.79 0.52 3.40
C VAL A 48 -3.05 -0.64 2.77
N THR A 49 -3.14 -1.83 3.36
CA THR A 49 -2.52 -3.05 2.84
C THR A 49 -3.62 -4.06 2.51
N PHE A 50 -3.59 -4.56 1.28
CA PHE A 50 -4.44 -5.65 0.81
C PHE A 50 -3.64 -6.95 0.91
N ILE A 51 -3.97 -7.75 1.92
CA ILE A 51 -3.30 -9.04 2.18
C ILE A 51 -4.10 -10.15 1.52
N SER A 52 -3.47 -10.91 0.61
CA SER A 52 -4.18 -11.96 -0.11
C SER A 52 -4.50 -13.15 0.79
N THR A 53 -5.76 -13.59 0.78
CA THR A 53 -6.18 -14.83 1.43
C THR A 53 -6.05 -16.06 0.53
N GLU A 54 -5.61 -15.86 -0.72
CA GLU A 54 -5.51 -16.90 -1.76
C GLU A 54 -4.05 -17.23 -2.13
N GLY A 55 -3.08 -16.72 -1.37
CA GLY A 55 -1.66 -16.87 -1.67
C GLY A 55 -1.18 -16.02 -2.85
N LEU A 56 -1.90 -14.94 -3.19
CA LEU A 56 -1.48 -13.97 -4.20
C LEU A 56 -0.54 -12.92 -3.60
N VAL A 57 0.03 -12.11 -4.47
CA VAL A 57 0.84 -10.95 -4.05
C VAL A 57 -0.06 -9.95 -3.33
N SER A 58 0.33 -9.62 -2.10
CA SER A 58 -0.25 -8.52 -1.33
C SER A 58 0.31 -7.19 -1.81
N ASP A 59 -0.51 -6.14 -1.81
CA ASP A 59 -0.12 -4.80 -2.25
C ASP A 59 -0.60 -3.73 -1.26
N SER A 60 -0.03 -2.54 -1.30
CA SER A 60 -0.34 -1.45 -0.37
C SER A 60 -0.38 -0.08 -1.03
N GLY A 61 -1.21 0.81 -0.49
CA GLY A 61 -1.31 2.21 -0.89
C GLY A 61 -1.10 3.13 0.30
N ALA A 62 -0.34 4.22 0.09
CA ALA A 62 -0.25 5.30 1.07
C ALA A 62 -1.57 6.09 1.10
N ILE A 63 -1.95 6.53 2.31
CA ILE A 63 -3.10 7.41 2.52
C ILE A 63 -2.61 8.86 2.49
N GLY A 64 -3.26 9.70 1.70
CA GLY A 64 -3.02 11.13 1.63
C GLY A 64 -3.49 11.89 2.88
N ASP A 65 -3.24 13.20 2.90
CA ASP A 65 -3.75 14.11 3.93
C ASP A 65 -5.26 14.42 3.77
N ASP A 66 -5.81 14.13 2.60
CA ASP A 66 -7.23 14.14 2.26
C ASP A 66 -7.95 12.80 2.57
N GLY A 67 -7.19 11.80 3.04
CA GLY A 67 -7.69 10.45 3.30
C GLY A 67 -7.79 9.56 2.08
N ARG A 68 -7.38 10.03 0.90
CA ARG A 68 -7.45 9.24 -0.33
C ARG A 68 -6.27 8.28 -0.43
N TYR A 69 -6.50 7.09 -0.97
CA TYR A 69 -5.45 6.13 -1.30
C TYR A 69 -5.62 5.61 -2.73
N SER A 70 -4.54 5.03 -3.27
CA SER A 70 -4.53 4.42 -4.60
C SER A 70 -3.61 3.21 -4.61
N VAL A 71 -4.09 2.12 -5.19
CA VAL A 71 -3.35 0.88 -5.48
C VAL A 71 -3.51 0.62 -6.98
N PRO A 72 -2.51 1.00 -7.80
CA PRO A 72 -2.68 1.06 -9.25
C PRO A 72 -2.71 -0.33 -9.91
N GLN A 73 -2.14 -1.36 -9.28
CA GLN A 73 -2.06 -2.68 -9.88
C GLN A 73 -2.09 -3.79 -8.84
N ILE A 74 -3.28 -4.33 -8.60
CA ILE A 74 -3.50 -5.47 -7.70
C ILE A 74 -4.12 -6.63 -8.46
N THR A 75 -3.69 -7.85 -8.13
CA THR A 75 -4.23 -9.07 -8.76
C THR A 75 -5.67 -9.28 -8.33
N SER A 76 -6.56 -9.66 -9.24
CA SER A 76 -7.95 -10.00 -8.89
C SER A 76 -7.98 -11.21 -7.94
N GLY A 77 -8.77 -11.13 -6.88
CA GLY A 77 -8.89 -12.17 -5.86
C GLY A 77 -9.43 -11.61 -4.54
N LYS A 78 -9.49 -12.47 -3.52
CA LYS A 78 -9.93 -12.08 -2.18
C LYS A 78 -8.77 -11.59 -1.33
N PHE A 79 -8.99 -10.44 -0.67
CA PHE A 79 -8.02 -9.81 0.21
C PHE A 79 -8.66 -9.44 1.53
N LYS A 80 -7.86 -9.54 2.60
CA LYS A 80 -8.10 -8.82 3.86
C LYS A 80 -7.48 -7.43 3.75
N VAL A 81 -8.15 -6.45 4.36
CA VAL A 81 -7.70 -5.07 4.29
C VAL A 81 -7.23 -4.64 5.68
N CYS A 82 -5.97 -4.22 5.75
CA CYS A 82 -5.37 -3.68 6.95
C CYS A 82 -5.09 -2.19 6.77
N VAL A 83 -5.34 -1.40 7.81
CA VAL A 83 -5.01 0.03 7.85
C VAL A 83 -4.06 0.26 9.02
N ASP A 84 -2.91 0.88 8.74
CA ASP A 84 -1.92 1.24 9.76
C ASP A 84 -1.62 2.74 9.74
N THR A 85 -1.87 3.43 10.86
CA THR A 85 -1.50 4.84 11.10
C THR A 85 -0.40 4.99 12.15
N SER A 86 0.10 3.89 12.72
CA SER A 86 1.04 3.90 13.84
C SER A 86 2.40 4.53 13.50
N PHE A 87 2.80 4.54 12.23
CA PHE A 87 4.02 5.24 11.80
C PHE A 87 3.92 6.77 11.99
N LEU A 88 2.70 7.32 12.01
CA LEU A 88 2.46 8.74 12.30
C LEU A 88 2.36 9.02 13.80
N ALA A 89 2.24 7.98 14.62
CA ALA A 89 2.17 8.15 16.07
C ALA A 89 3.49 8.76 16.57
N PRO A 90 3.43 9.70 17.53
CA PRO A 90 4.63 10.20 18.17
C PRO A 90 5.35 9.03 18.86
N PRO A 91 6.70 9.02 18.86
CA PRO A 91 7.46 7.94 19.48
C PRO A 91 7.10 7.80 20.96
N THR A 92 6.74 6.60 21.39
CA THR A 92 6.55 6.26 22.81
C THR A 92 7.88 5.78 23.40
N THR A 93 8.27 6.36 24.53
CA THR A 93 9.51 6.06 25.29
C THR A 93 9.68 4.54 25.51
N GLY A 94 10.80 3.95 25.09
CA GLY A 94 11.19 2.60 25.54
C GLY A 94 12.19 1.79 24.72
N GLY A 95 12.53 2.17 23.48
CA GLY A 95 13.51 1.44 22.66
C GLY A 95 14.94 1.98 22.79
N PRO A 96 16.00 1.15 22.71
CA PRO A 96 17.38 1.62 22.71
C PRO A 96 17.61 2.60 21.56
N ARG A 97 18.12 3.77 21.94
CA ARG A 97 18.41 4.93 21.10
C ARG A 97 19.57 4.61 20.16
N GLY A 98 19.29 3.97 19.03
CA GLY A 98 20.27 3.75 17.96
C GLY A 98 20.30 4.90 16.98
N ALA A 99 21.34 5.75 17.06
CA ALA A 99 21.74 6.81 16.11
C ALA A 99 20.69 7.92 15.85
N SER A 100 20.88 9.18 16.21
CA SER A 100 22.09 10.00 16.11
C SER A 100 21.85 11.35 16.82
N GLY A 101 22.88 11.84 17.52
CA GLY A 101 23.01 13.26 17.89
C GLY A 101 22.47 13.66 19.29
N PRO A 102 23.21 14.54 20.02
CA PRO A 102 22.69 15.19 21.23
C PRO A 102 21.53 16.12 20.87
N ILE A 103 20.43 15.99 21.61
CA ILE A 103 19.27 16.89 21.50
C ILE A 103 19.63 18.24 22.11
N THR A 104 20.18 19.15 21.32
CA THR A 104 20.29 20.57 21.67
C THR A 104 19.10 21.30 21.09
N GLY A 105 18.01 21.35 21.85
CA GLY A 105 16.73 21.97 21.48
C GLY A 105 15.59 21.05 21.89
N ALA A 106 14.82 21.44 22.92
CA ALA A 106 13.89 20.56 23.63
C ALA A 106 12.87 19.89 22.69
N ALA A 107 13.18 18.67 22.23
CA ALA A 107 12.22 17.80 21.59
C ALA A 107 11.05 17.55 22.56
N PRO A 108 9.80 17.49 22.07
CA PRO A 108 8.66 17.19 22.91
C PRO A 108 8.87 15.83 23.61
N PRO A 109 8.48 15.71 24.89
CA PRO A 109 8.65 14.45 25.63
C PRO A 109 7.96 13.31 24.87
N PRO A 110 8.59 12.13 24.77
CA PRO A 110 8.01 11.06 23.96
C PRO A 110 6.65 10.62 24.52
N GLY A 111 5.68 10.41 23.64
CA GLY A 111 4.28 10.13 23.98
C GLY A 111 3.42 11.36 24.29
N ALA A 112 3.97 12.58 24.36
CA ALA A 112 3.16 13.79 24.51
C ALA A 112 2.63 14.28 23.16
N LEU A 113 1.36 14.70 23.13
CA LEU A 113 0.81 15.46 22.00
C LEU A 113 1.56 16.79 21.90
N ILE A 114 1.98 17.15 20.69
CA ILE A 114 2.79 18.36 20.46
C ILE A 114 1.89 19.59 20.65
N PRO A 115 2.25 20.53 21.56
CA PRO A 115 1.43 21.70 21.82
C PRO A 115 1.23 22.57 20.58
N GLU A 116 0.08 23.23 20.50
CA GLU A 116 -0.19 24.24 19.48
C GLU A 116 0.82 25.40 19.64
N GLY A 117 1.56 25.73 18.57
CA GLY A 117 2.63 26.74 18.60
C GLY A 117 4.06 26.21 18.77
N TYR A 118 4.28 24.90 18.89
CA TYR A 118 5.63 24.31 18.88
C TYR A 118 6.38 24.65 17.58
N LYS A 119 7.55 25.30 17.72
CA LYS A 119 8.46 25.60 16.61
C LYS A 119 9.63 24.62 16.66
N PRO A 120 9.75 23.69 15.69
CA PRO A 120 10.81 22.69 15.68
C PRO A 120 12.17 23.37 15.45
N SER A 121 13.17 22.95 16.23
CA SER A 121 14.53 23.49 16.17
C SER A 121 15.38 22.86 15.07
N ASN A 122 14.97 21.69 14.56
CA ASN A 122 15.68 20.93 13.54
C ASN A 122 14.68 20.17 12.62
N PRO A 123 15.13 19.63 11.46
CA PRO A 123 14.26 18.93 10.51
C PRO A 123 13.61 17.65 11.05
N ALA A 124 14.27 16.94 11.96
CA ALA A 124 13.73 15.72 12.56
C ALA A 124 12.53 16.04 13.47
N ASP A 125 12.65 17.07 14.31
CA ASP A 125 11.56 17.56 15.16
C ASP A 125 10.40 18.13 14.34
N ALA A 126 10.69 18.74 13.19
CA ALA A 126 9.67 19.24 12.27
C ALA A 126 8.86 18.12 11.63
N ALA A 127 9.51 16.99 11.29
CA ALA A 127 8.84 15.80 10.79
C ALA A 127 7.96 15.16 11.86
N ILE A 128 8.43 15.05 13.11
CA ILE A 128 7.64 14.54 14.24
C ILE A 128 6.42 15.43 14.50
N ALA A 129 6.60 16.76 14.53
CA ALA A 129 5.50 17.73 14.68
C ALA A 129 4.46 17.65 13.57
N SER A 130 4.89 17.41 12.34
CA SER A 130 3.98 17.28 11.19
C SER A 130 3.22 15.94 11.22
N ASN A 131 3.88 14.86 11.60
CA ASN A 131 3.27 13.52 11.69
C ASN A 131 2.25 13.45 12.84
N ALA A 132 2.58 14.02 14.00
CA ALA A 132 1.67 14.04 15.15
C ALA A 132 0.37 14.81 14.86
N LYS A 133 0.41 15.86 14.03
CA LYS A 133 -0.79 16.60 13.58
C LYS A 133 -1.68 15.79 12.64
N LYS A 134 -1.09 14.86 11.89
CA LYS A 134 -1.78 13.99 10.93
C LYS A 134 -2.28 12.69 11.57
N PHE A 135 -1.72 12.32 12.72
CA PHE A 135 -2.06 11.09 13.40
C PHE A 135 -3.51 11.08 13.88
N VAL A 136 -4.26 10.10 13.38
CA VAL A 136 -5.56 9.72 13.91
C VAL A 136 -5.43 8.34 14.52
N LYS A 137 -5.75 8.22 15.80
CA LYS A 137 -5.77 6.93 16.50
C LYS A 137 -6.92 6.09 15.95
N ILE A 138 -6.59 4.96 15.34
CA ILE A 138 -7.54 3.96 14.85
C ILE A 138 -7.52 2.72 15.76
N PRO A 139 -8.60 1.92 15.79
CA PRO A 139 -8.62 0.65 16.49
C PRO A 139 -7.53 -0.29 15.97
N THR A 140 -6.78 -0.91 16.88
CA THR A 140 -5.66 -1.80 16.53
C THR A 140 -6.11 -3.05 15.76
N LYS A 141 -7.39 -3.44 15.85
CA LYS A 141 -7.96 -4.55 15.07
C LYS A 141 -7.74 -4.38 13.56
N TYR A 142 -7.76 -3.14 13.06
CA TYR A 142 -7.59 -2.86 11.63
C TYR A 142 -6.15 -2.99 11.17
N LYS A 143 -5.17 -3.04 12.08
CA LYS A 143 -3.76 -3.20 11.73
C LYS A 143 -3.40 -4.64 11.38
N PHE A 144 -4.08 -5.61 12.00
CA PHE A 144 -3.68 -7.01 11.95
C PHE A 144 -4.64 -7.84 11.09
N GLU A 145 -4.07 -8.72 10.27
CA GLU A 145 -4.82 -9.58 9.35
C GLU A 145 -5.78 -10.53 10.08
N ASP A 146 -5.40 -11.03 11.24
CA ASP A 146 -6.18 -11.97 12.05
C ASP A 146 -7.31 -11.28 12.82
N GLN A 147 -7.27 -9.95 12.97
CA GLN A 147 -8.23 -9.16 13.75
C GLN A 147 -9.13 -8.25 12.91
N THR A 148 -8.68 -7.88 11.71
CA THR A 148 -9.45 -7.02 10.81
C THR A 148 -10.71 -7.74 10.34
N ASP A 149 -11.84 -7.06 10.41
CA ASP A 149 -13.11 -7.46 9.83
C ASP A 149 -13.28 -6.92 8.39
N LEU A 150 -12.30 -6.15 7.89
CA LEU A 150 -12.31 -5.61 6.55
C LEU A 150 -11.82 -6.64 5.54
N SER A 151 -12.65 -6.92 4.54
CA SER A 151 -12.31 -7.76 3.40
C SER A 151 -12.80 -7.12 2.11
N TYR A 152 -12.05 -7.32 1.03
CA TYR A 152 -12.44 -6.81 -0.29
C TYR A 152 -12.08 -7.83 -1.38
N GLU A 153 -13.00 -8.01 -2.32
CA GLU A 153 -12.79 -8.83 -3.50
C GLU A 153 -12.43 -7.93 -4.68
N VAL A 154 -11.20 -8.05 -5.12
CA VAL A 154 -10.65 -7.29 -6.24
C VAL A 154 -11.05 -7.96 -7.54
N LYS A 155 -11.71 -7.21 -8.41
CA LYS A 155 -12.05 -7.60 -9.78
C LYS A 155 -11.09 -6.94 -10.77
N ALA A 156 -11.13 -7.43 -12.00
CA ALA A 156 -10.38 -6.83 -13.11
C ALA A 156 -10.85 -5.39 -13.38
N GLY A 157 -9.89 -4.50 -13.70
CA GLY A 157 -10.18 -3.11 -14.05
C GLY A 157 -10.24 -2.13 -12.87
N PRO A 158 -10.65 -0.89 -13.11
CA PRO A 158 -10.67 0.17 -12.10
C PRO A 158 -11.85 0.01 -11.13
N GLN A 159 -11.59 0.24 -9.85
CA GLN A 159 -12.53 0.03 -8.76
C GLN A 159 -12.40 1.12 -7.71
N THR A 160 -13.50 1.34 -6.99
CA THR A 160 -13.53 2.23 -5.83
C THR A 160 -13.94 1.45 -4.59
N TYR A 161 -13.19 1.64 -3.51
CA TYR A 161 -13.48 1.04 -2.20
C TYR A 161 -13.22 2.07 -1.10
N ASP A 162 -14.28 2.64 -0.54
CA ASP A 162 -14.15 3.55 0.59
C ASP A 162 -14.21 2.77 1.90
N ILE A 163 -13.27 3.08 2.80
CA ILE A 163 -13.06 2.40 4.07
C ILE A 163 -13.53 3.33 5.19
N ASP A 164 -14.58 2.92 5.89
CA ASP A 164 -15.05 3.57 7.12
C ASP A 164 -14.71 2.71 8.34
N LEU A 165 -13.78 3.21 9.15
CA LEU A 165 -13.29 2.56 10.36
C LEU A 165 -14.22 2.93 11.53
N LYS A 166 -14.69 1.90 12.25
CA LYS A 166 -15.62 2.00 13.38
C LYS A 166 -15.00 1.48 14.68
#